data_AF-A0A7C7VN92-F1
#
_entry.id   AF-A0A7C7VN92-F1
#
_cell.length_a   1.000
_cell.length_b   1.000
_cell.length_c   1.000
_cell.angle_alpha   90.00
_cell.angle_beta   90.00
_cell.angle_gamma   90.00
#
_symmetry.space_group_name_H-M   'P 1'
#
loop_
_entity.id
_entity.type
_entity.pdbx_description
1 polymer ?
#
loop_
_entity_poly.entity_id
_entity_poly.type
_entity_poly.pdbx_seq_one_letter_code
_entity_poly.pdbx_strand_id
1 'polypeptide(L)'
;MFRGRTWRRSYCSSIHLYSSVDAVVYQRAIPVFDEIDYSLGLDPKDVERNITKRIKVITPVHLRGVPCKMDSLIEISQRYGLREGM
;
A
#
# COMPACT_ATOMS: atom_id res chain seq x y z
N MET A 1 -14.81 12.87 21.38
CA MET A 1 -15.09 13.95 20.41
C MET A 1 -14.31 13.69 19.13
N PHE A 2 -14.94 12.98 18.19
CA PHE A 2 -14.38 12.49 16.93
C PHE A 2 -14.43 13.59 15.86
N ARG A 3 -13.42 14.47 15.79
CA ARG A 3 -13.39 15.55 14.80
C ARG A 3 -12.69 15.13 13.50
N GLY A 4 -13.48 14.63 12.54
CA GLY A 4 -13.51 15.19 11.17
C GLY A 4 -12.56 14.70 10.06
N ARG A 5 -11.73 13.65 10.19
CA ARG A 5 -10.78 13.26 9.09
C ARG A 5 -10.62 11.76 8.80
N THR A 6 -11.64 10.93 9.01
CA THR A 6 -11.44 9.47 9.14
C THR A 6 -11.83 8.57 7.95
N TRP A 7 -12.12 9.10 6.76
CA TRP A 7 -12.60 8.24 5.64
C TRP A 7 -11.93 8.50 4.27
N ARG A 8 -10.79 9.20 4.22
CA ARG A 8 -10.16 9.63 2.95
C ARG A 8 -8.78 9.04 2.66
N ARG A 9 -8.33 8.03 3.41
CA ARG A 9 -7.01 7.43 3.23
C ARG A 9 -7.17 5.97 2.86
N SER A 10 -6.87 5.68 1.60
CA SER A 10 -6.76 4.33 1.08
C SER A 10 -5.29 3.92 1.04
N TYR A 11 -5.01 2.68 1.39
CA TYR A 11 -3.66 2.11 1.46
C TYR A 11 -3.58 0.97 0.47
N CYS A 12 -2.55 0.95 -0.36
CA CYS A 12 -2.26 -0.14 -1.29
C CYS A 12 -1.44 -1.20 -0.55
N SER A 13 -1.94 -2.44 -0.47
CA SER A 13 -1.28 -3.56 0.20
C SER A 13 -1.32 -4.80 -0.68
N SER A 14 -0.20 -5.50 -0.79
CA SER A 14 -0.17 -6.86 -1.33
C SER A 14 -0.80 -7.80 -0.32
N ILE A 15 -1.41 -8.86 -0.83
CA ILE A 15 -2.16 -9.85 -0.07
C ILE A 15 -1.31 -10.59 0.99
N HIS A 16 -1.97 -10.92 2.10
CA HIS A 16 -1.71 -12.06 3.02
C HIS A 16 -0.78 -11.91 4.25
N LEU A 17 -0.79 -10.78 4.94
CA LEU A 17 -0.56 -10.78 6.40
C LEU A 17 -1.74 -10.09 7.08
N TYR A 18 -2.50 -10.86 7.86
CA TYR A 18 -3.67 -10.38 8.60
C TYR A 18 -3.33 -9.14 9.45
N SER A 19 -2.14 -9.15 10.06
CA SER A 19 -1.63 -8.01 10.85
C SER A 19 -1.43 -6.73 10.04
N SER A 20 -1.02 -6.82 8.77
CA SER A 20 -0.83 -5.65 7.90
C SER A 20 -2.16 -4.98 7.58
N VAL A 21 -3.19 -5.78 7.30
CA VAL A 21 -4.55 -5.28 7.04
C VAL A 21 -5.16 -4.71 8.31
N ASP A 22 -5.00 -5.41 9.44
CA ASP A 22 -5.46 -4.93 10.74
C ASP A 22 -4.86 -3.57 11.07
N ALA A 23 -3.55 -3.37 10.89
CA ALA A 23 -2.89 -2.09 11.15
C ALA A 23 -3.52 -0.93 10.33
N VAL A 24 -3.91 -1.18 9.09
CA VAL A 24 -4.61 -0.22 8.23
C VAL A 24 -6.04 0.03 8.76
N VAL A 25 -6.76 -1.02 9.12
CA VAL A 25 -8.14 -0.92 9.65
C VAL A 25 -8.18 -0.23 11.02
N TYR A 26 -7.24 -0.51 11.91
CA TYR A 26 -7.07 0.16 13.21
C TYR A 26 -6.85 1.67 13.05
N GLN A 27 -6.18 2.08 11.97
CA GLN A 27 -6.02 3.50 11.61
C GLN A 27 -7.26 4.12 10.94
N ARG A 28 -8.37 3.36 10.83
CA ARG A 28 -9.60 3.73 10.11
C ARG A 28 -9.35 4.04 8.64
N ALA A 29 -8.37 3.36 8.06
CA ALA A 29 -8.08 3.47 6.65
C ALA A 29 -8.71 2.30 5.88
N ILE A 30 -8.84 2.48 4.56
CA ILE A 30 -9.42 1.47 3.68
C ILE A 30 -8.27 0.76 2.96
N PRO A 31 -8.04 -0.55 3.22
CA PRO A 31 -7.10 -1.32 2.42
C PRO A 31 -7.64 -1.46 0.99
N VAL A 32 -6.78 -1.23 0.03
CA VAL A 32 -6.95 -1.50 -1.40
C VAL A 32 -5.92 -2.57 -1.73
N PHE A 33 -6.38 -3.64 -2.35
CA PHE A 33 -5.54 -4.77 -2.70
C PHE A 33 -5.11 -4.67 -4.15
N ASP A 34 -3.84 -4.93 -4.37
CA ASP A 34 -3.19 -4.92 -5.67
C ASP A 34 -2.56 -6.28 -5.92
N GLU A 35 -2.34 -6.60 -7.18
CA GLU A 35 -1.78 -7.88 -7.60
C GLU A 35 -0.32 -8.05 -7.15
N ILE A 36 0.07 -9.32 -7.00
CA ILE A 36 1.46 -9.71 -6.73
C ILE A 36 2.12 -10.22 -8.01
N ASP A 37 3.43 -10.10 -8.06
CA ASP A 37 4.23 -10.71 -9.12
C ASP A 37 4.85 -12.05 -8.68
N TYR A 38 5.66 -12.66 -9.56
CA TYR A 38 6.36 -13.91 -9.28
C TYR A 38 7.34 -13.86 -8.10
N SER A 39 7.78 -12.67 -7.68
CA SER A 39 8.62 -12.48 -6.49
C SER A 39 7.84 -12.55 -5.18
N LEU A 40 6.51 -12.73 -5.27
CA LEU A 40 5.58 -12.66 -4.14
C LEU A 40 5.48 -11.26 -3.50
N GLY A 41 6.04 -10.25 -4.16
CA GLY A 41 5.89 -8.85 -3.82
C GLY A 41 4.80 -8.17 -4.65
N LEU A 42 4.46 -6.95 -4.25
CA LEU A 42 3.54 -6.05 -4.95
C LEU A 42 4.00 -5.82 -6.39
N ASP A 43 3.13 -6.00 -7.40
CA ASP A 43 3.46 -5.66 -8.79
C ASP A 43 3.40 -4.14 -9.00
N PRO A 44 4.54 -3.46 -9.26
CA PRO A 44 4.55 -2.01 -9.43
C PRO A 44 3.63 -1.53 -10.56
N LYS A 45 3.40 -2.35 -11.59
CA LYS A 45 2.51 -1.98 -12.71
C LYS A 45 1.05 -1.93 -12.29
N ASP A 46 0.61 -2.89 -11.47
CA ASP A 46 -0.77 -2.92 -11.01
C ASP A 46 -1.03 -1.78 -10.02
N VAL A 47 -0.07 -1.54 -9.12
CA VAL A 47 -0.08 -0.41 -8.18
C VAL A 47 -0.25 0.91 -8.92
N GLU A 48 0.57 1.16 -9.93
CA GLU A 48 0.50 2.41 -10.69
C GLU A 48 -0.87 2.59 -11.37
N ARG A 49 -1.49 1.51 -11.86
CA ARG A 49 -2.84 1.54 -12.46
C ARG A 49 -3.94 1.83 -11.45
N ASN A 50 -3.78 1.38 -10.20
CA ASN A 50 -4.81 1.51 -9.17
C ASN A 50 -4.64 2.77 -8.30
N ILE A 51 -3.56 3.54 -8.50
CA ILE A 51 -3.38 4.81 -7.78
C ILE A 51 -4.52 5.79 -8.12
N THR A 52 -5.20 6.24 -7.08
CA THR A 52 -6.21 7.30 -7.13
C THR A 52 -5.88 8.41 -6.14
N LYS A 53 -6.57 9.55 -6.24
CA LYS A 53 -6.42 10.68 -5.29
C LYS A 53 -6.69 10.30 -3.82
N ARG A 54 -7.34 9.15 -3.57
CA ARG A 54 -7.64 8.60 -2.23
C ARG A 54 -6.48 7.78 -1.67
N ILE A 55 -5.61 7.24 -2.52
CA ILE A 55 -4.40 6.55 -2.08
C ILE A 55 -3.47 7.57 -1.42
N LYS A 56 -2.90 7.21 -0.27
CA LYS A 56 -1.95 8.05 0.46
C LYS A 56 -0.65 7.34 0.80
N VAL A 57 -0.66 6.01 0.81
CA VAL A 57 0.44 5.18 1.24
C VAL A 57 0.43 3.89 0.43
N ILE A 58 1.63 3.44 0.08
CA ILE A 58 1.90 2.08 -0.43
C ILE A 58 2.60 1.32 0.69
N THR A 59 2.12 0.14 1.02
CA THR A 59 2.65 -0.71 2.09
C THR A 59 3.14 -2.03 1.50
N PRO A 60 4.40 -2.10 1.02
CA PRO A 60 4.98 -3.34 0.50
C PRO A 60 5.24 -4.35 1.63
N VAL A 61 5.10 -5.64 1.33
CA VAL A 61 5.37 -6.73 2.28
C VAL A 61 6.39 -7.69 1.69
N HIS A 62 7.54 -7.83 2.35
CA HIS A 62 8.61 -8.76 1.95
C HIS A 62 8.28 -10.20 2.32
N LEU A 63 7.41 -10.83 1.53
CA LEU A 63 6.94 -12.17 1.81
C LEU A 63 8.07 -13.19 1.73
N ARG A 64 8.16 -14.07 2.73
CA ARG A 64 9.17 -15.15 2.82
C ARG A 64 10.62 -14.67 2.70
N GLY A 65 10.91 -13.43 3.10
CA GLY A 65 12.25 -12.85 3.03
C GLY A 65 12.68 -12.44 1.63
N VAL A 66 11.77 -12.47 0.64
CA VAL A 66 12.03 -11.95 -0.70
C VAL A 66 11.69 -10.45 -0.71
N PRO A 67 12.64 -9.57 -1.07
CA PRO A 67 12.37 -8.14 -1.11
C PRO A 67 11.41 -7.81 -2.25
N CYS A 68 10.52 -6.84 -2.00
CA CYS A 68 9.72 -6.25 -3.06
C CYS A 68 10.60 -5.41 -3.98
N LYS A 69 10.08 -5.05 -5.15
CA LYS A 69 10.71 -4.12 -6.09
C LYS A 69 10.70 -2.68 -5.55
N MET A 70 11.43 -2.44 -4.45
CA MET A 70 11.41 -1.19 -3.69
C MET A 70 11.75 0.01 -4.56
N ASP A 71 12.78 -0.08 -5.42
CA ASP A 71 13.16 1.04 -6.30
C ASP A 71 11.98 1.51 -7.16
N SER A 72 11.22 0.58 -7.75
CA SER A 72 10.05 0.90 -8.57
C SER A 72 8.91 1.47 -7.72
N LEU A 73 8.66 0.92 -6.54
CA LEU A 73 7.60 1.40 -5.64
C LEU A 73 7.90 2.79 -5.06
N ILE A 74 9.18 3.07 -4.77
CA ILE A 74 9.66 4.38 -4.33
C ILE A 74 9.49 5.39 -5.46
N GLU A 75 9.88 5.04 -6.69
CA GLU A 75 9.72 5.92 -7.85
C GLU A 75 8.24 6.28 -8.07
N ILE A 76 7.35 5.30 -8.00
CA ILE A 76 5.89 5.51 -8.07
C ILE A 76 5.44 6.41 -6.91
N SER A 77 5.85 6.12 -5.68
CA SER A 77 5.49 6.91 -4.51
C SER A 77 5.87 8.39 -4.68
N GLN A 78 7.09 8.66 -5.15
CA GLN A 78 7.58 10.01 -5.42
C GLN A 78 6.79 10.70 -6.54
N ARG A 79 6.55 10.00 -7.65
CA ARG A 79 5.79 10.51 -8.80
C ARG A 79 4.37 10.95 -8.43
N TYR A 80 3.73 10.21 -7.53
CA TYR A 80 2.35 10.48 -7.09
C TYR A 80 2.26 11.22 -5.75
N GLY A 81 3.38 11.61 -5.15
CA GLY A 81 3.44 12.33 -3.86
C GLY A 81 2.86 11.52 -2.69
N LEU A 82 3.03 10.19 -2.73
CA LEU A 82 2.61 9.26 -1.70
C LEU A 82 3.67 9.17 -0.60
N ARG A 83 3.28 8.66 0.58
CA ARG A 83 4.22 8.34 1.65
C ARG A 83 4.55 6.86 1.62
N GLU A 84 5.80 6.54 1.91
CA GLU A 84 6.26 5.17 2.09
C GLU A 84 5.92 4.74 3.53
N GLY A 85 5.12 3.69 3.69
CA GLY A 85 4.80 3.13 4.99
C GLY A 85 5.88 2.14 5.40
N MET A 86 7.00 2.64 5.93
CA MET A 86 8.10 1.84 6.48
C MET A 86 7.89 1.56 7.97
#